data_AF-A0A4R4RE78-F1
#
_entry.id   AF-A0A4R4RE78-F1
#
_cell.length_a   1.000
_cell.length_b   1.000
_cell.length_c   1.000
_cell.angle_alpha   90.00
_cell.angle_beta   90.00
_cell.angle_gamma   90.00
#
_symmetry.space_group_name_H-M   'P 1'
#
loop_
_entity.id
_entity.type
_entity.pdbx_description
1 polymer ?
#
loop_
_entity_poly.entity_id
_entity_poly.type
_entity_poly.pdbx_seq_one_letter_code
_entity_poly.pdbx_strand_id
1 'polypeptide(L)'
;MPLHPQTVSFLEVLSSWTAAPPDAGGRAEPTIEEMRARTGAALPAAARRELPLVRDLAVRGPDGPVPVRLYRPAPPERGPLPALVYLHGG
;
A
#
# COMPACT_ATOMS: atom_id res chain seq x y z
N MET A 1 20.40 21.27 -1.98
CA MET A 1 18.97 21.64 -2.09
C MET A 1 18.29 21.32 -0.77
N PRO A 2 17.56 22.25 -0.15
CA PRO A 2 16.76 21.93 1.04
C PRO A 2 15.63 20.95 0.67
N LEU A 3 15.19 20.14 1.66
CA LEU A 3 14.02 19.28 1.49
C LEU A 3 12.75 20.12 1.32
N HIS A 4 11.79 19.61 0.55
CA HIS A 4 10.47 20.23 0.46
C HIS A 4 9.78 20.19 1.84
N PRO A 5 9.08 21.25 2.27
CA PRO A 5 8.42 21.28 3.59
C PRO A 5 7.50 20.09 3.87
N GLN A 6 6.75 19.62 2.86
CA GLN A 6 5.90 18.43 3.00
C GLN A 6 6.71 17.16 3.31
N THR A 7 7.93 17.04 2.78
CA THR A 7 8.83 15.93 3.09
C THR A 7 9.28 15.99 4.54
N VAL A 8 9.58 17.18 5.05
CA VAL A 8 9.93 17.38 6.46
C VAL A 8 8.77 16.92 7.37
N SER A 9 7.54 17.39 7.11
CA SER A 9 6.36 16.97 7.88
C SER A 9 6.09 15.46 7.77
N PHE A 10 6.32 14.86 6.60
CA PHE A 10 6.18 13.41 6.44
C PHE A 10 7.21 12.63 7.25
N LEU A 11 8.46 13.10 7.32
CA LEU A 11 9.51 12.46 8.13
C LEU A 11 9.19 12.50 9.63
N GLU A 12 8.57 13.58 10.11
CA GLU A 12 8.07 13.67 11.49
C GLU A 12 7.02 12.60 11.78
N VAL A 13 6.02 12.46 10.89
CA VAL A 13 4.99 11.39 11.00
C VAL A 13 5.63 10.01 10.92
N LEU A 14 6.52 9.78 9.98
CA LEU A 14 7.21 8.51 9.80
C LEU A 14 8.00 8.13 11.05
N SER A 15 8.73 9.08 11.66
CA SER A 15 9.47 8.85 12.89
C SER A 15 8.58 8.39 14.04
N SER A 16 7.34 8.87 14.11
CA SER A 16 6.38 8.45 15.14
C SER A 16 5.87 7.01 14.94
N TRP A 17 5.88 6.51 13.70
CA TRP A 17 5.43 5.15 13.35
C TRP A 17 6.56 4.12 13.36
N THR A 18 7.79 4.55 13.06
CA THR A 18 8.96 3.66 12.95
C THR A 18 9.88 3.73 14.16
N ALA A 19 9.58 4.58 15.15
CA ALA A 19 10.33 4.62 16.40
C ALA A 19 10.32 3.24 17.07
N ALA A 20 11.50 2.76 17.46
CA ALA A 20 11.59 1.59 18.31
C ALA A 20 10.87 1.88 19.65
N PRO A 21 10.15 0.90 20.23
CA PRO A 21 9.57 1.05 21.55
C PRO A 21 10.66 1.49 22.57
N PRO A 22 10.35 2.40 23.50
CA PRO A 22 11.33 2.92 24.45
C PRO A 22 11.93 1.83 25.38
N ASP A 23 11.28 0.67 25.49
CA ASP A 23 11.71 -0.52 26.23
C ASP A 23 12.48 -1.54 25.36
N ALA A 24 12.81 -1.23 24.10
CA ALA A 24 13.55 -2.11 23.20
C ALA A 24 15.03 -2.35 23.60
N GLY A 25 15.46 -1.90 24.78
CA GLY A 25 16.82 -1.98 25.33
C GLY A 25 17.38 -3.40 25.37
N GLY A 26 17.90 -3.87 24.23
CA GLY A 26 18.49 -5.18 24.04
C GLY A 26 17.63 -6.21 23.27
N ARG A 27 16.50 -5.80 22.68
CA ARG A 27 15.67 -6.72 21.88
C ARG A 27 16.35 -7.01 20.54
N ALA A 28 16.31 -8.28 20.10
CA ALA A 28 16.78 -8.68 18.77
C ALA A 28 16.05 -7.88 17.67
N GLU A 29 16.73 -7.66 16.53
CA GLU A 29 16.10 -7.03 15.36
C GLU A 29 14.78 -7.74 15.02
N PRO A 30 13.72 -6.99 14.67
CA PRO A 30 12.43 -7.60 14.37
C PRO A 30 12.53 -8.49 13.13
N THR A 31 11.77 -9.57 13.10
CA THR A 31 11.75 -10.47 11.95
C THR A 31 11.12 -9.78 10.73
N ILE A 32 11.39 -10.30 9.54
CA ILE A 32 10.77 -9.82 8.29
C ILE A 32 9.23 -9.85 8.40
N GLU A 33 8.67 -10.88 9.03
CA GLU A 33 7.22 -11.00 9.22
C GLU A 33 6.68 -9.92 10.15
N GLU A 34 7.37 -9.65 11.26
CA GLU A 34 7.01 -8.57 12.18
C GLU A 34 7.10 -7.20 11.52
N MET A 35 8.12 -6.97 10.69
CA MET A 35 8.26 -5.73 9.93
C MET A 35 7.11 -5.55 8.92
N ARG A 36 6.73 -6.59 8.17
CA ARG A 36 5.61 -6.54 7.22
C ARG A 36 4.29 -6.23 7.91
N ALA A 37 4.02 -6.87 9.05
CA ALA A 37 2.80 -6.64 9.82
C ALA A 37 2.72 -5.18 10.33
N ARG A 38 3.83 -4.63 10.84
CA ARG A 38 3.90 -3.23 11.31
C ARG A 38 3.66 -2.24 10.18
N THR A 39 4.34 -2.41 9.04
CA THR A 39 4.18 -1.52 7.88
C THR A 39 2.76 -1.57 7.33
N GLY A 40 2.16 -2.76 7.21
CA GLY A 40 0.79 -2.92 6.74
C GLY A 40 -0.26 -2.24 7.62
N ALA A 41 -0.01 -2.15 8.94
CA ALA A 41 -0.88 -1.48 9.89
C ALA A 41 -0.64 0.05 9.98
N ALA A 42 0.57 0.51 9.69
CA ALA A 42 0.99 1.90 9.85
C ALA A 42 0.61 2.81 8.67
N LEU A 43 0.43 2.25 7.46
CA LEU A 43 -0.05 3.03 6.32
C LEU A 43 -1.48 3.49 6.61
N PRO A 44 -1.72 4.81 6.73
CA PRO A 44 -3.08 5.32 6.84
C PRO A 44 -3.84 4.80 5.64
N ALA A 45 -5.12 4.48 5.84
CA ALA A 45 -6.04 4.43 4.72
C ALA A 45 -6.07 5.84 4.10
N ALA A 46 -5.11 6.12 3.21
CA ALA A 46 -5.12 7.33 2.40
C ALA A 46 -6.52 7.43 1.80
N ALA A 47 -7.09 8.64 1.80
CA ALA A 47 -8.44 8.88 1.34
C ALA A 47 -8.66 8.15 0.01
N ARG A 48 -9.38 7.02 0.07
CA ARG A 48 -9.58 6.18 -1.11
C ARG A 48 -10.58 6.92 -1.96
N ARG A 49 -10.19 7.25 -3.19
CA ARG A 49 -11.14 7.80 -4.14
C ARG A 49 -12.19 6.73 -4.44
N GLU A 50 -13.45 7.06 -4.26
CA GLU A 50 -14.55 6.20 -4.69
C GLU A 50 -14.53 6.04 -6.21
N LEU A 51 -14.73 4.81 -6.67
CA LEU A 51 -14.77 4.48 -8.08
C LEU A 51 -16.09 3.74 -8.38
N PRO A 52 -16.66 3.92 -9.58
CA PRO A 52 -17.89 3.23 -9.98
C PRO A 52 -17.81 1.70 -9.85
N LEU A 53 -16.61 1.12 -10.02
CA LEU A 53 -16.40 -0.31 -9.79
C LEU A 53 -15.00 -0.56 -9.23
N VAL A 54 -14.99 -1.29 -8.11
CA VAL A 54 -13.80 -1.93 -7.55
C VAL A 54 -14.17 -3.39 -7.33
N ARG A 55 -13.40 -4.31 -7.92
CA ARG A 55 -13.72 -5.75 -7.84
C ARG A 55 -12.46 -6.59 -7.69
N ASP A 56 -12.48 -7.48 -6.71
CA ASP A 56 -11.48 -8.53 -6.56
C ASP A 56 -11.75 -9.67 -7.55
N LEU A 57 -10.69 -10.15 -8.17
CA LEU A 57 -10.69 -11.14 -9.22
C LEU A 57 -9.55 -12.14 -8.99
N ALA A 58 -9.69 -13.33 -9.58
CA ALA A 58 -8.61 -14.28 -9.71
C ALA A 58 -8.35 -14.53 -11.20
N VAL A 59 -7.10 -14.39 -11.64
CA VAL A 59 -6.67 -14.68 -13.02
C VAL A 59 -5.82 -15.95 -13.02
N ARG A 60 -5.84 -16.70 -14.12
CA ARG A 60 -5.03 -17.93 -14.23
C ARG A 60 -3.54 -17.55 -14.34
N GLY A 61 -2.72 -18.08 -13.45
CA GLY A 61 -1.25 -18.00 -13.50
C GLY A 61 -0.61 -19.39 -13.63
N PRO A 62 0.71 -19.46 -13.90
CA PRO A 62 1.43 -20.72 -14.08
C PRO A 62 1.42 -21.62 -12.84
N ASP A 63 1.47 -21.02 -11.65
CA ASP A 63 1.48 -21.72 -10.34
C ASP A 63 0.11 -21.67 -9.63
N GLY A 64 -0.97 -21.41 -10.38
CA GLY A 64 -2.33 -21.30 -9.86
C GLY A 64 -2.95 -19.91 -10.00
N PRO A 65 -4.13 -19.69 -9.41
CA PRO A 65 -4.84 -18.42 -9.52
C PRO A 65 -4.08 -17.27 -8.84
N VAL A 66 -3.91 -16.15 -9.55
CA VAL A 66 -3.29 -14.93 -9.04
C VAL A 66 -4.38 -13.94 -8.64
N PRO A 67 -4.41 -13.45 -7.39
CA PRO A 67 -5.37 -12.43 -6.98
C PRO A 67 -5.03 -11.09 -7.63
N VAL A 68 -6.03 -10.45 -8.22
CA VAL A 68 -5.92 -9.10 -8.79
C VAL A 68 -7.12 -8.26 -8.39
N ARG A 69 -6.96 -6.94 -8.39
CA ARG A 69 -8.06 -6.01 -8.16
C ARG A 69 -8.27 -5.13 -9.38
N LEU A 70 -9.49 -5.15 -9.91
CA LEU A 70 -9.91 -4.29 -11.01
C LEU A 70 -10.48 -2.98 -10.45
N TYR A 71 -9.92 -1.87 -10.90
CA TYR A 71 -10.44 -0.54 -10.65
C TYR A 71 -10.94 0.04 -11.97
N ARG A 72 -12.22 0.39 -12.04
CA ARG A 72 -12.81 0.98 -13.24
C ARG A 72 -13.34 2.39 -12.93
N PRO A 73 -12.87 3.43 -13.65
CA PRO A 73 -13.22 4.82 -13.35
C PRO A 73 -14.55 5.29 -13.95
N ALA A 74 -15.20 4.47 -14.79
CA ALA A 74 -16.48 4.78 -15.42
C ALA A 74 -17.42 3.55 -15.37
N PRO A 75 -18.74 3.74 -15.43
CA PRO A 75 -19.69 2.62 -15.49
C PRO A 75 -19.43 1.67 -16.69
N PRO A 76 -19.72 0.36 -16.59
CA PRO A 76 -19.52 -0.60 -17.68
C PRO A 76 -20.20 -0.23 -19.00
N GLU A 77 -21.34 0.47 -18.92
CA GLU A 77 -22.20 0.87 -20.05
C GLU A 77 -21.51 1.91 -20.96
N ARG A 78 -20.45 2.57 -20.49
CA ARG A 78 -19.65 3.53 -21.27
C ARG A 78 -18.73 2.85 -22.30
N GLY A 79 -18.71 1.52 -22.38
CA GLY A 79 -17.90 0.77 -23.35
C GLY A 79 -16.46 0.51 -22.90
N PRO A 80 -15.58 0.07 -23.82
CA PRO A 80 -14.20 -0.28 -23.51
C PRO A 80 -13.37 0.94 -23.10
N LEU A 81 -12.36 0.72 -22.26
CA LEU A 81 -11.41 1.74 -21.80
C LEU A 81 -9.97 1.23 -22.02
N PRO A 82 -8.98 2.11 -22.20
CA PRO A 82 -7.58 1.72 -22.07
C PRO A 82 -7.32 1.16 -20.67
N ALA A 83 -6.43 0.18 -20.58
CA ALA A 83 -6.10 -0.50 -19.32
C ALA A 83 -4.64 -0.26 -18.92
N LEU A 84 -4.40 -0.16 -17.61
CA LEU A 84 -3.09 -0.18 -16.98
C LEU A 84 -3.00 -1.42 -16.10
N VAL A 85 -1.97 -2.24 -16.32
CA VAL A 85 -1.61 -3.31 -15.38
C VAL A 85 -0.60 -2.74 -14.39
N TYR A 86 -1.04 -2.54 -13.14
CA TYR A 86 -0.19 -2.03 -12.07
C TYR A 86 0.31 -3.18 -11.20
N LEU A 87 1.63 -3.25 -11.01
CA LEU A 87 2.30 -4.17 -10.10
C LEU A 87 2.80 -3.34 -8.92
N HIS A 88 2.35 -3.65 -7.70
CA HIS A 88 2.74 -2.88 -6.52
C HIS A 88 4.23 -3.08 -6.18
N GLY A 89 4.84 -2.08 -5.56
CA GLY A 89 6.16 -2.20 -4.93
C GLY A 89 6.06 -2.74 -3.50
N GLY A 90 7.22 -2.92 -2.86
CA GLY A 90 7.36 -3.48 -1.51
C GLY A 90 8.22 -4.73 -1.51
#